data_AF-A0A6J1UA43-F1
#
_entry.id   AF-A0A6J1UA43-F1
#
_cell.length_a   1.000
_cell.length_b   1.000
_cell.length_c   1.000
_cell.angle_alpha   90.00
_cell.angle_beta   90.00
_cell.angle_gamma   90.00
#
_symmetry.space_group_name_H-M   'P 1'
#
loop_
_entity.id
_entity.type
_entity.pdbx_description
1 polymer ?
#
loop_
_entity_poly.entity_id
_entity_poly.type
_entity_poly.pdbx_seq_one_letter_code
_entity_poly.pdbx_strand_id
1 'polypeptide(L)'
;MERQYLKKIIAEYEALDMEMPCIRKFPRPPAARPLCLCLENPPEKEMKHAEILAAIEAVIPNAFEAGLLRSIQFENINVICGTAGRKNRWLITVSDFRTRNQLLCSGLTLDENHFVLRRWDNLVMEDYRMHLRRSLARQRLLNTLSDSWEASHLDGI
;
A
#
# COMPACT_ATOMS: atom_id res chain seq x y z
N MET A 1 -2.87 -26.05 29.92
CA MET A 1 -3.60 -25.26 28.90
C MET A 1 -2.72 -24.24 28.19
N GLU A 2 -1.79 -23.57 28.89
CA GLU A 2 -0.92 -22.51 28.31
C GLU A 2 -0.07 -22.92 27.11
N ARG A 3 0.58 -24.10 27.15
CA ARG A 3 1.43 -24.57 26.03
C ARG A 3 0.67 -24.73 24.71
N GLN A 4 -0.62 -25.06 24.77
CA GLN A 4 -1.47 -25.24 23.59
C GLN A 4 -2.00 -23.91 23.07
N TYR A 5 -2.25 -22.95 23.98
CA TYR A 5 -2.57 -21.56 23.65
C TYR A 5 -1.40 -20.84 22.99
N LEU A 6 -0.18 -20.97 23.53
CA LEU A 6 1.03 -20.38 22.95
C LEU A 6 1.32 -20.92 21.53
N LYS A 7 1.20 -22.24 21.33
CA LYS A 7 1.31 -22.85 19.99
C LYS A 7 0.31 -22.29 18.99
N LYS A 8 -0.93 -22.02 19.43
CA LYS A 8 -1.97 -21.43 18.58
C LYS A 8 -1.59 -20.01 18.15
N ILE A 9 -1.09 -19.19 19.07
CA ILE A 9 -0.69 -17.80 18.76
C ILE A 9 0.54 -17.75 17.85
N ILE A 10 1.52 -18.62 18.07
CA ILE A 10 2.68 -18.76 17.17
C ILE A 10 2.21 -19.14 15.77
N ALA A 11 1.34 -20.15 15.64
CA ALA A 11 0.79 -20.56 14.35
C ALA A 11 -0.03 -19.44 13.68
N GLU A 12 -0.81 -18.67 14.43
CA GLU A 12 -1.53 -17.48 13.91
C GLU A 12 -0.55 -16.42 13.42
N TYR A 13 0.55 -16.17 14.12
CA TYR A 13 1.58 -15.22 13.71
C TYR A 13 2.36 -15.70 12.48
N GLU A 14 2.76 -16.97 12.44
CA GLU A 14 3.45 -17.59 11.30
C GLU A 14 2.56 -17.60 10.06
N ALA A 15 1.28 -17.97 10.20
CA ALA A 15 0.31 -17.88 9.11
C ALA A 15 0.17 -16.43 8.60
N LEU A 16 0.12 -15.46 9.51
CA LEU A 16 0.07 -14.05 9.14
C LEU A 16 1.35 -13.57 8.42
N ASP A 17 2.51 -14.11 8.80
CA ASP A 17 3.79 -13.81 8.16
C ASP A 17 3.87 -14.40 6.75
N MET A 18 3.34 -15.61 6.56
CA MET A 18 3.21 -16.27 5.26
C MET A 18 2.17 -15.59 4.35
N GLU A 19 1.05 -15.11 4.90
CA GLU A 19 0.00 -14.42 4.14
C GLU A 19 0.38 -12.97 3.79
N MET A 20 1.16 -12.31 4.66
CA MET A 20 1.57 -10.91 4.50
C MET A 20 3.08 -10.73 4.56
N PRO A 21 3.85 -11.38 3.66
CA PRO A 21 5.28 -11.13 3.55
C PRO A 21 5.45 -9.67 3.11
N CYS A 22 6.27 -8.95 3.89
CA CYS A 22 6.76 -7.61 3.58
C CYS A 22 5.67 -6.60 3.18
N ILE A 23 5.00 -6.06 4.19
CA ILE A 23 4.04 -4.95 4.07
C ILE A 23 4.74 -3.61 4.30
N ARG A 24 4.18 -2.53 3.74
CA ARG A 24 4.65 -1.16 4.01
C ARG A 24 4.51 -0.88 5.51
N LYS A 25 5.60 -0.41 6.13
CA LYS A 25 5.61 -0.03 7.55
C LYS A 25 5.25 1.44 7.69
N PHE A 26 4.47 1.77 8.70
CA PHE A 26 4.03 3.13 8.96
C PHE A 26 4.40 3.54 10.38
N PRO A 27 5.27 4.55 10.57
CA PRO A 27 5.56 5.07 11.91
C PRO A 27 4.40 5.87 12.50
N ARG A 28 3.53 6.41 11.64
CA ARG A 28 2.32 7.17 11.97
C ARG A 28 1.28 6.99 10.86
N PRO A 29 -0.01 7.29 11.10
CA PRO A 29 -1.02 7.26 10.05
C PRO A 29 -0.60 8.09 8.82
N PRO A 30 -0.85 7.60 7.58
CA PRO A 30 -0.53 8.35 6.38
C PRO A 30 -1.39 9.64 6.30
N ALA A 31 -0.76 10.74 5.88
CA ALA A 31 -1.46 12.01 5.67
C ALA A 31 -2.30 11.95 4.39
N ALA A 32 -3.52 12.48 4.43
CA ALA A 32 -4.42 12.47 3.28
C ALA A 32 -3.87 13.28 2.10
N ARG A 33 -4.07 12.77 0.88
CA ARG A 33 -3.77 13.43 -0.39
C ARG A 33 -4.99 13.33 -1.32
N PRO A 34 -6.04 14.13 -1.06
CA PRO A 34 -7.34 13.95 -1.73
C PRO A 34 -7.31 14.25 -3.23
N LEU A 35 -6.29 14.96 -3.72
CA LEU A 35 -6.05 15.27 -5.14
C LEU A 35 -5.02 14.34 -5.80
N CYS A 36 -4.61 13.28 -5.09
CA CYS A 36 -3.68 12.28 -5.62
C CYS A 36 -4.43 11.02 -6.07
N LEU A 37 -4.17 10.64 -7.31
CA LEU A 37 -4.60 9.41 -7.94
C LEU A 37 -3.43 8.43 -8.00
N CYS A 38 -3.77 7.17 -8.22
CA CYS A 38 -2.82 6.09 -8.31
C CYS A 38 -3.21 5.14 -9.44
N LEU A 39 -2.22 4.79 -10.25
CA LEU A 39 -2.25 3.66 -11.17
C LEU A 39 -1.35 2.57 -10.59
N GLU A 40 -1.88 1.35 -10.40
CA GLU A 40 -1.07 0.20 -9.99
C GLU A 40 -0.54 -0.51 -11.23
N ASN A 41 0.78 -0.57 -11.35
CA ASN A 41 1.46 -1.11 -12.50
C ASN A 41 1.36 -2.65 -12.54
N PRO A 42 1.05 -3.27 -13.69
CA PRO A 42 1.26 -4.70 -13.86
C PRO A 42 2.73 -5.04 -13.61
N PRO A 43 3.04 -6.16 -12.93
CA PRO A 43 4.43 -6.55 -12.65
C PRO A 43 5.30 -6.67 -13.91
N GLU A 44 4.68 -7.02 -15.04
CA GLU A 44 5.35 -7.33 -16.31
C GLU A 44 5.53 -6.12 -17.24
N LYS A 45 4.93 -4.97 -16.91
CA LYS A 45 4.95 -3.79 -17.78
C LYS A 45 5.79 -2.70 -17.16
N GLU A 46 6.89 -2.33 -17.79
CA GLU A 46 7.58 -1.09 -17.44
C GLU A 46 6.88 0.08 -18.13
N MET A 47 6.66 1.16 -17.38
CA MET A 47 6.08 2.41 -17.89
C MET A 47 7.06 3.54 -17.63
N LYS A 48 6.99 4.59 -18.44
CA LYS A 48 7.81 5.80 -18.33
C LYS A 48 6.94 7.00 -18.01
N HIS A 49 7.53 8.02 -17.40
CA HIS A 49 6.83 9.28 -17.08
C HIS A 49 6.18 9.91 -18.33
N ALA A 50 6.86 9.85 -19.48
CA ALA A 50 6.35 10.40 -20.73
C ALA A 50 5.08 9.67 -21.23
N GLU A 51 5.00 8.35 -21.06
CA GLU A 51 3.83 7.56 -21.47
C GLU A 51 2.63 7.86 -20.56
N ILE A 52 2.87 7.99 -19.26
CA ILE A 52 1.85 8.39 -18.29
C ILE A 52 1.34 9.81 -18.59
N LEU A 53 2.24 10.75 -18.90
CA LEU A 53 1.87 12.11 -19.28
C LEU A 53 1.03 12.13 -20.56
N ALA A 54 1.47 11.44 -21.61
CA ALA A 54 0.74 11.36 -22.87
C ALA A 54 -0.65 10.76 -22.69
N ALA A 55 -0.78 9.71 -21.86
CA ALA A 55 -2.08 9.11 -21.56
C ALA A 55 -3.01 10.06 -20.78
N ILE A 56 -2.46 10.86 -19.85
CA ILE A 56 -3.23 11.90 -19.15
C ILE A 56 -3.69 12.97 -20.13
N GLU A 57 -2.80 13.44 -21.02
CA GLU A 57 -3.10 14.49 -21.98
C GLU A 57 -4.08 14.06 -23.08
N ALA A 58 -4.15 12.75 -23.37
CA ALA A 58 -5.20 12.19 -24.22
C ALA A 58 -6.61 12.32 -23.59
N VAL A 59 -6.71 12.34 -22.26
CA VAL A 59 -7.98 12.53 -21.54
C VAL A 59 -8.25 14.02 -21.27
N ILE A 60 -7.22 14.76 -20.88
CA ILE A 60 -7.28 16.18 -20.56
C ILE A 60 -6.19 16.90 -21.37
N PRO A 61 -6.52 17.43 -22.54
CA PRO A 61 -5.55 18.10 -23.40
C PRO A 61 -4.81 19.21 -22.65
N ASN A 62 -3.49 19.26 -22.84
CA ASN A 62 -2.58 20.24 -22.23
C ASN A 62 -2.66 20.29 -20.68
N ALA A 63 -2.96 19.16 -20.02
CA ALA A 63 -3.16 19.11 -18.57
C ALA A 63 -1.98 19.71 -17.79
N PHE A 64 -0.74 19.50 -18.23
CA PHE A 64 0.43 20.03 -17.55
C PHE A 64 0.59 21.53 -17.76
N GLU A 65 0.53 22.00 -19.01
CA GLU A 65 0.67 23.43 -19.35
C GLU A 65 -0.44 24.29 -18.74
N ALA A 66 -1.67 23.77 -18.70
CA ALA A 66 -2.82 24.42 -18.07
C ALA A 66 -2.74 24.40 -16.52
N GLY A 67 -1.73 23.75 -15.94
CA GLY A 67 -1.54 23.62 -14.49
C GLY A 67 -2.55 22.70 -13.80
N LEU A 68 -3.26 21.87 -14.57
CA LEU A 68 -4.24 20.90 -14.06
C LEU A 68 -3.56 19.66 -13.49
N LEU A 69 -2.48 19.22 -14.14
CA LEU A 69 -1.56 18.19 -13.63
C LEU A 69 -0.43 18.87 -12.87
N ARG A 70 -0.23 18.49 -11.61
CA ARG A 70 0.82 19.05 -10.72
C ARG A 70 2.06 18.20 -10.67
N SER A 71 1.93 16.88 -10.65
CA SER A 71 3.07 15.97 -10.64
C SER A 71 2.70 14.55 -11.05
N ILE A 72 3.70 13.85 -11.58
CA ILE A 72 3.73 12.40 -11.78
C ILE A 72 4.92 11.86 -10.97
N GLN A 73 4.71 10.82 -10.17
CA GLN A 73 5.76 10.20 -9.35
C GLN A 73 5.65 8.67 -9.43
N PHE A 74 6.79 7.99 -9.42
CA PHE A 74 6.86 6.54 -9.34
C PHE A 74 7.20 6.08 -7.91
N GLU A 75 6.36 5.22 -7.33
CA GLU A 75 6.65 4.50 -6.09
C GLU A 75 7.01 3.04 -6.39
N ASN A 76 8.26 2.68 -6.10
CA ASN A 76 8.71 1.30 -6.12
C ASN A 76 8.30 0.61 -4.81
N ILE A 77 7.13 -0.04 -4.82
CA ILE A 77 6.56 -0.69 -3.62
C ILE A 77 7.42 -1.86 -3.18
N ASN A 78 8.06 -2.56 -4.11
CA ASN A 78 8.98 -3.66 -3.81
C ASN A 78 10.17 -3.18 -2.96
N VAL A 79 10.77 -2.05 -3.32
CA VAL A 79 11.85 -1.43 -2.52
C VAL A 79 11.33 -0.93 -1.18
N ILE A 80 10.17 -0.24 -1.15
CA ILE A 80 9.59 0.30 0.08
C ILE A 80 9.29 -0.81 1.10
N CYS A 81 8.80 -1.94 0.63
CA CYS A 81 8.42 -3.07 1.47
C CYS A 81 9.57 -4.06 1.73
N GLY A 82 10.65 -4.00 0.95
CA GLY A 82 11.74 -4.99 1.00
C GLY A 82 11.31 -6.37 0.48
N THR A 83 10.57 -6.42 -0.63
CA THR A 83 10.08 -7.66 -1.25
C THR A 83 10.09 -7.58 -2.77
N ALA A 84 9.94 -8.71 -3.44
CA ALA A 84 9.56 -8.78 -4.85
C ALA A 84 8.04 -9.08 -4.99
N GLY A 85 7.49 -8.87 -6.18
CA GLY A 85 6.14 -9.32 -6.55
C GLY A 85 4.97 -8.39 -6.20
N ARG A 86 5.22 -7.23 -5.59
CA ARG A 86 4.20 -6.19 -5.38
C ARG A 86 4.07 -5.31 -6.63
N LYS A 87 2.86 -4.82 -6.88
CA LYS A 87 2.57 -3.87 -7.94
C LYS A 87 3.15 -2.51 -7.57
N ASN A 88 4.06 -1.99 -8.39
CA ASN A 88 4.56 -0.61 -8.25
C ASN A 88 3.44 0.38 -8.57
N ARG A 89 3.59 1.64 -8.14
CA ARG A 89 2.51 2.63 -8.22
C ARG A 89 2.97 3.90 -8.90
N TRP A 90 2.14 4.42 -9.80
CA TRP A 90 2.29 5.76 -10.37
C TRP A 90 1.32 6.70 -9.66
N LEU A 91 1.86 7.72 -9.01
CA LEU A 91 1.08 8.75 -8.33
C LEU A 91 0.90 9.95 -9.25
N ILE A 92 -0.34 10.38 -9.39
CA ILE A 92 -0.73 11.50 -10.25
C ILE A 92 -1.42 12.53 -9.37
N THR A 93 -0.79 13.69 -9.17
CA THR A 93 -1.38 14.78 -8.38
C THR A 93 -1.95 15.83 -9.31
N VAL A 94 -3.22 16.19 -9.12
CA VAL A 94 -3.91 17.21 -9.93
C VAL A 94 -4.26 18.46 -9.10
N SER A 95 -4.72 19.53 -9.75
CA SER A 95 -5.06 20.80 -9.12
C SER A 95 -6.41 20.83 -8.41
N ASP A 96 -7.38 20.04 -8.88
CA ASP A 96 -8.77 20.18 -8.46
C ASP A 96 -9.56 18.86 -8.58
N PHE A 97 -10.73 18.87 -7.95
CA PHE A 97 -11.61 17.70 -7.86
C PHE A 97 -12.28 17.34 -9.18
N ARG A 98 -12.48 18.29 -10.09
CA ARG A 98 -13.09 18.02 -11.40
C ARG A 98 -12.13 17.20 -12.25
N THR A 99 -10.90 17.66 -12.39
CA THR A 99 -9.80 16.98 -13.10
C THR A 99 -9.59 15.58 -12.51
N ARG A 100 -9.53 15.47 -11.18
CA ARG A 100 -9.41 14.18 -10.50
C ARG A 100 -10.56 13.24 -10.82
N ASN A 101 -11.81 13.72 -10.74
CA ASN A 101 -12.98 12.89 -10.95
C ASN A 101 -13.10 12.44 -12.40
N GLN A 102 -12.74 13.30 -13.36
CA GLN A 102 -12.66 12.93 -14.77
C GLN A 102 -11.70 11.76 -14.97
N LEU A 103 -10.49 11.84 -14.42
CA LEU A 103 -9.49 10.76 -14.49
C LEU A 103 -9.93 9.48 -13.78
N LEU A 104 -10.62 9.58 -12.63
CA LEU A 104 -11.19 8.41 -11.95
C LEU A 104 -12.25 7.69 -12.78
N CYS A 105 -13.09 8.45 -13.49
CA CYS A 105 -14.15 7.89 -14.32
C CYS A 105 -13.59 7.34 -15.63
N SER A 106 -12.64 8.04 -16.25
CA SER A 106 -12.12 7.68 -17.56
C SER A 106 -11.05 6.61 -17.52
N GLY A 107 -10.27 6.51 -16.43
CA GLY A 107 -9.01 5.76 -16.44
C GLY A 107 -7.96 6.37 -17.39
N LEU A 108 -6.91 5.61 -17.66
CA LEU A 108 -5.86 5.93 -18.63
C LEU A 108 -5.68 4.76 -19.61
N THR A 109 -5.48 5.06 -20.88
CA THR A 109 -5.13 4.06 -21.89
C THR A 109 -3.66 4.22 -22.26
N LEU A 110 -2.88 3.15 -22.08
CA LEU A 110 -1.47 3.09 -22.46
C LEU A 110 -1.26 1.90 -23.40
N ASP A 111 -0.80 2.19 -24.61
CA ASP A 111 -0.80 1.26 -25.75
C ASP A 111 -2.22 0.68 -25.97
N GLU A 112 -2.35 -0.64 -25.95
CA GLU A 112 -3.63 -1.34 -26.09
C GLU A 112 -4.31 -1.65 -24.74
N ASN A 113 -3.75 -1.17 -23.63
CA ASN A 113 -4.22 -1.52 -22.29
C ASN A 113 -4.93 -0.36 -21.60
N HIS A 114 -6.08 -0.67 -20.99
CA HIS A 114 -6.84 0.28 -20.19
C HIS A 114 -6.58 0.09 -18.69
N PHE A 115 -6.26 1.18 -18.01
CA PHE A 115 -5.91 1.21 -16.60
C PHE A 115 -6.89 2.05 -15.80
N VAL A 116 -7.57 1.41 -14.85
CA VAL A 116 -8.43 2.10 -13.89
C VAL A 116 -7.58 2.83 -12.85
N LEU A 117 -7.89 4.09 -12.60
CA LEU A 117 -7.27 4.88 -11.54
C LEU A 117 -8.02 4.72 -10.22
N ARG A 118 -7.27 4.69 -9.12
CA ARG A 118 -7.82 4.69 -7.76
C ARG A 118 -7.37 5.96 -7.03
N ARG A 119 -8.15 6.36 -6.03
CA ARG A 119 -7.71 7.39 -5.08
C ARG A 119 -6.52 6.86 -4.28
N TRP A 120 -5.45 7.64 -4.18
CA TRP A 120 -4.28 7.25 -3.40
C TRP A 120 -4.64 7.00 -1.94
N ASP A 121 -5.52 7.83 -1.35
CA ASP A 121 -5.99 7.67 0.03
C ASP A 121 -6.56 6.26 0.30
N ASN A 122 -7.28 5.69 -0.66
CA ASN A 122 -7.89 4.37 -0.48
C ASN A 122 -6.80 3.28 -0.42
N LEU A 123 -5.84 3.33 -1.34
CA LEU A 123 -4.74 2.37 -1.41
C LEU A 123 -3.81 2.46 -0.20
N VAL A 124 -3.40 3.67 0.19
CA VAL A 124 -2.50 3.84 1.34
C VAL A 124 -3.17 3.43 2.65
N MET A 125 -4.49 3.61 2.76
CA MET A 125 -5.25 3.15 3.94
C MET A 125 -5.44 1.64 3.95
N GLU A 126 -5.54 0.97 2.80
CA GLU A 126 -5.45 -0.49 2.70
C GLU A 126 -4.09 -0.99 3.21
N ASP A 127 -2.99 -0.39 2.75
CA ASP A 127 -1.65 -0.70 3.24
C ASP A 127 -1.52 -0.47 4.76
N TYR A 128 -2.04 0.67 5.26
CA TYR A 128 -1.98 1.01 6.68
C TYR A 128 -2.79 0.05 7.55
N ARG A 129 -3.96 -0.41 7.07
CA ARG A 129 -4.75 -1.44 7.78
C ARG A 129 -3.99 -2.76 7.88
N MET A 130 -3.29 -3.17 6.82
CA MET A 130 -2.43 -4.35 6.87
C MET A 130 -1.29 -4.16 7.88
N HIS A 131 -0.67 -2.98 7.90
CA HIS A 131 0.35 -2.63 8.89
C HIS A 131 -0.17 -2.77 10.32
N LEU A 132 -1.32 -2.18 10.64
CA LEU A 132 -1.93 -2.27 11.96
C LEU A 132 -2.26 -3.71 12.36
N ARG A 133 -2.83 -4.50 11.45
CA ARG A 133 -3.13 -5.93 11.71
C ARG A 133 -1.87 -6.69 12.10
N ARG A 134 -0.77 -6.50 11.37
CA ARG A 134 0.51 -7.15 11.67
C ARG A 134 1.13 -6.66 12.97
N SER A 135 1.08 -5.36 13.25
CA SER A 135 1.58 -4.80 14.51
C SER A 135 0.83 -5.34 15.73
N LEU A 136 -0.50 -5.45 15.65
CA LEU A 136 -1.34 -6.02 16.72
C LEU A 136 -1.08 -7.51 16.93
N ALA A 137 -0.95 -8.29 15.86
CA ALA A 137 -0.63 -9.71 15.95
C ALA A 137 0.75 -9.92 16.62
N ARG A 138 1.75 -9.13 16.23
CA ARG A 138 3.08 -9.17 16.86
C ARG A 138 3.02 -8.81 18.35
N GLN A 139 2.26 -7.78 18.72
CA GLN A 139 2.11 -7.38 20.11
C GLN A 139 1.45 -8.48 20.95
N ARG A 140 0.40 -9.13 20.44
CA ARG A 140 -0.25 -10.28 21.12
C ARG A 140 0.73 -11.43 21.35
N LEU A 141 1.56 -11.75 20.34
CA LEU A 141 2.60 -12.76 20.47
C LEU A 141 3.61 -12.39 21.57
N LEU A 142 4.11 -11.15 21.57
CA LEU A 142 5.08 -10.69 22.56
C LEU A 142 4.51 -10.71 23.98
N ASN A 143 3.28 -10.25 24.18
CA ASN A 143 2.63 -10.29 25.49
C ASN A 143 2.49 -11.73 25.98
N THR A 144 2.02 -12.66 25.12
CA THR A 144 1.87 -14.07 25.51
C THR A 144 3.21 -14.71 25.88
N LEU A 145 4.28 -14.37 25.14
CA LEU A 145 5.62 -14.85 25.47
C LEU A 145 6.11 -14.31 26.82
N SER A 146 5.87 -13.02 27.10
CA SER A 146 6.17 -12.39 28.39
C SER A 146 5.43 -13.07 29.54
N ASP A 147 4.11 -13.24 29.40
CA ASP A 147 3.26 -13.87 30.42
C ASP A 147 3.72 -15.32 30.68
N SER A 148 4.09 -16.06 29.63
CA SER A 148 4.60 -17.43 29.78
C SER A 148 5.97 -17.50 30.47
N TRP A 149 6.81 -16.48 30.27
CA TRP A 149 8.12 -16.39 30.93
C TRP A 149 7.95 -16.07 32.42
N GLU A 150 7.09 -15.12 32.77
CA GLU A 150 6.79 -14.77 34.16
C GLU A 150 6.15 -15.95 34.93
N ALA A 151 5.19 -16.66 34.31
CA ALA A 151 4.58 -17.86 34.90
C ALA A 151 5.62 -18.97 35.16
N SER A 152 6.54 -19.19 34.23
CA SER A 152 7.61 -20.19 34.39
C SER A 152 8.64 -19.85 35.48
N HIS A 153 8.76 -18.56 35.84
CA HIS A 153 9.65 -18.11 36.92
C HIS A 153 8.99 -18.20 38.31
N LEU A 154 7.66 -18.08 38.37
CA LEU A 154 6.89 -18.20 39.62
C LEU A 154 6.66 -19.66 40.04
N ASP A 155 6.56 -20.60 39.08
CA ASP A 155 6.45 -22.05 39.35
C ASP A 155 7.80 -22.72 39.71
N GLY A 156 8.89 -21.96 39.70
CA GLY A 156 10.26 -22.42 39.99
C GLY A 156 10.76 -22.14 41.42
N ILE A 157 9.90 -21.66 42.33
CA ILE A 157 10.20 -21.39 43.74
C ILE A 157 9.47 -22.37 44.64
#